data_AF-A0A950D2B8-F1
#
_entry.id   AF-A0A950D2B8-F1
#
_cell.length_a   1.000
_cell.length_b   1.000
_cell.length_c   1.000
_cell.angle_alpha   90.00
_cell.angle_beta   90.00
_cell.angle_gamma   90.00
#
_symmetry.space_group_name_H-M   'P 1'
#
loop_
_entity.id
_entity.type
_entity.pdbx_description
1 polymer ?
#
loop_
_entity_poly.entity_id
_entity_poly.type
_entity_poly.pdbx_seq_one_letter_code
_entity_poly.pdbx_strand_id
1 'polypeptide(L)'
;MMRPAMLWLMIGFLGQALFTARFLVQWIASERKRDSVMPVAFWWLSLLGGLTLLSYASYRQDPVIMVGQAMGLVVYARNLMLLGKAKR
;
A
#
# COMPACT_ATOMS: atom_id res chain seq x y z
N MET A 1 -15.69 23.18 11.48
CA MET A 1 -14.70 22.26 12.09
C MET A 1 -15.03 20.83 11.65
N MET A 2 -14.09 20.11 11.02
CA MET A 2 -14.29 18.69 10.72
C MET A 2 -14.19 17.87 12.00
N ARG A 3 -15.10 16.91 12.19
CA ARG A 3 -15.04 15.98 13.35
C ARG A 3 -13.84 15.03 13.17
N PRO A 4 -13.10 14.68 14.23
CA PRO A 4 -11.96 13.77 14.15
C PRO A 4 -12.27 12.45 13.41
N ALA A 5 -13.48 11.90 13.61
CA ALA A 5 -13.93 10.69 12.94
C ALA A 5 -14.00 10.82 11.41
N MET A 6 -14.37 11.99 10.88
CA MET A 6 -14.45 12.22 9.43
C MET A 6 -13.05 12.30 8.79
N LEU A 7 -12.09 12.91 9.50
CA LEU A 7 -10.70 12.97 9.06
C LEU A 7 -10.09 11.56 8.98
N TRP A 8 -10.30 10.73 10.00
CA TRP A 8 -9.82 9.34 9.98
C TRP A 8 -10.51 8.48 8.92
N LEU A 9 -11.79 8.71 8.63
CA LEU A 9 -12.47 8.05 7.53
C LEU A 9 -11.84 8.40 6.17
N MET A 10 -11.52 9.68 5.95
CA MET A 10 -10.81 10.11 4.74
C MET A 10 -9.42 9.49 4.62
N ILE A 11 -8.68 9.38 5.74
CA ILE A 11 -7.38 8.69 5.78
C ILE A 11 -7.56 7.20 5.40
N GLY A 12 -8.57 6.53 5.94
CA GLY A 12 -8.90 5.15 5.59
C GLY A 12 -9.18 4.99 4.09
N PHE A 13 -9.99 5.86 3.50
CA PHE A 13 -10.28 5.85 2.07
C PHE A 13 -9.05 6.18 1.22
N LEU A 14 -8.20 7.11 1.65
CA LEU A 14 -6.94 7.41 0.97
C LEU A 14 -6.01 6.19 0.97
N GLY A 15 -5.90 5.51 2.11
CA GLY A 15 -5.14 4.27 2.23
C GLY A 15 -5.68 3.18 1.28
N GLN A 16 -7.01 2.99 1.24
CA GLN A 16 -7.64 2.06 0.31
C GLN A 16 -7.43 2.45 -1.17
N ALA A 17 -7.53 3.73 -1.51
CA ALA A 17 -7.30 4.23 -2.85
C ALA A 17 -5.86 3.94 -3.32
N LEU A 18 -4.85 4.21 -2.48
CA LEU A 18 -3.45 3.86 -2.77
C LEU A 18 -3.27 2.35 -2.95
N PHE A 19 -3.86 1.57 -2.04
CA PHE A 19 -3.76 0.11 -2.06
C PHE A 19 -4.49 -0.53 -3.25
N THR A 20 -5.51 0.12 -3.80
CA THR A 20 -6.22 -0.31 -5.00
C THR A 20 -5.49 0.14 -6.26
N ALA A 21 -4.97 1.38 -6.28
CA ALA A 21 -4.21 1.94 -7.39
C ALA A 21 -3.00 1.09 -7.77
N ARG A 22 -2.38 0.37 -6.82
CA ARG A 22 -1.28 -0.55 -7.12
C ARG A 22 -1.65 -1.61 -8.17
N PHE A 23 -2.88 -2.14 -8.11
CA PHE A 23 -3.34 -3.16 -9.05
C PHE A 23 -3.61 -2.55 -10.42
N LEU A 24 -4.15 -1.32 -10.46
CA LEU A 24 -4.30 -0.60 -11.72
C LEU A 24 -2.94 -0.33 -12.39
N VAL A 25 -1.94 0.11 -11.61
CA VAL A 25 -0.58 0.34 -12.12
C VAL A 25 0.06 -0.96 -12.60
N GLN A 26 -0.09 -2.05 -11.85
CA GLN A 26 0.42 -3.36 -12.23
C GLN A 26 -0.25 -3.89 -13.50
N TRP A 27 -1.58 -3.75 -13.61
CA TRP A 27 -2.33 -4.17 -14.78
C TRP A 27 -1.87 -3.42 -16.03
N ILE A 28 -1.83 -2.08 -15.98
CA ILE A 28 -1.35 -1.26 -17.10
C ILE A 28 0.09 -1.63 -17.49
N ALA A 29 0.97 -1.87 -16.51
CA ALA A 29 2.34 -2.25 -16.78
C ALA A 29 2.47 -3.64 -17.41
N SER A 30 1.62 -4.59 -17.00
CA SER A 30 1.60 -5.96 -17.53
C SER A 30 1.08 -5.97 -18.96
N GLU A 31 0.04 -5.19 -19.26
CA GLU A 31 -0.57 -5.14 -20.59
C GLU A 31 0.34 -4.51 -21.62
N ARG A 32 1.10 -3.49 -21.21
CA ARG A 32 2.14 -2.89 -22.05
C ARG A 32 3.29 -3.85 -22.37
N LYS A 33 3.57 -4.80 -21.48
CA LYS A 33 4.66 -5.79 -21.65
C LYS A 33 4.19 -7.14 -22.19
N ARG A 34 2.87 -7.38 -22.23
CA ARG A 34 2.25 -8.68 -22.53
C ARG A 34 2.80 -9.82 -21.65
N ASP A 35 3.12 -9.49 -20.40
CA ASP A 35 3.68 -10.41 -19.42
C ASP A 35 3.26 -10.00 -18.00
N SER A 36 3.18 -10.97 -17.08
CA SER A 36 2.79 -10.74 -15.69
C SER A 36 3.95 -10.11 -14.92
N VAL A 37 3.98 -8.77 -14.89
CA VAL A 37 5.07 -8.03 -14.25
C VAL A 37 4.61 -7.22 -13.05
N MET A 38 5.43 -7.18 -12.00
CA MET A 38 5.23 -6.29 -10.85
C MET A 38 6.14 -5.05 -10.99
N PRO A 39 5.61 -3.87 -11.38
CA PRO A 39 6.43 -2.67 -11.49
C PRO A 39 6.88 -2.17 -10.12
N VAL A 40 8.01 -1.46 -10.03
CA VAL A 40 8.53 -0.89 -8.76
C VAL A 40 7.47 -0.01 -8.06
N ALA A 41 6.67 0.70 -8.84
CA ALA A 41 5.57 1.53 -8.33
C ALA A 41 4.51 0.73 -7.54
N PHE A 42 4.29 -0.56 -7.87
CA PHE A 42 3.38 -1.43 -7.12
C PHE A 42 3.82 -1.55 -5.65
N TRP A 43 5.12 -1.71 -5.42
CA TRP A 43 5.68 -1.87 -4.08
C TRP A 43 5.63 -0.57 -3.28
N TRP A 44 5.91 0.58 -3.92
CA TRP A 44 5.77 1.89 -3.28
C TRP A 44 4.33 2.21 -2.91
N LEU A 45 3.37 1.97 -3.81
CA LEU A 45 1.95 2.16 -3.53
C LEU A 45 1.47 1.23 -2.40
N SER A 46 1.95 -0.01 -2.37
CA SER A 46 1.66 -0.95 -1.28
C SER A 46 2.21 -0.46 0.06
N LEU A 47 3.43 0.07 0.08
CA LEU A 47 4.06 0.60 1.30
C LEU A 47 3.29 1.82 1.83
N LEU A 48 2.99 2.79 0.98
CA LEU A 48 2.27 4.01 1.36
C LEU A 48 0.82 3.70 1.77
N GLY A 49 0.13 2.87 0.99
CA GLY A 49 -1.23 2.42 1.31
C GLY A 49 -1.27 1.63 2.62
N GLY A 50 -0.33 0.71 2.82
CA GLY A 50 -0.20 -0.08 4.05
C GLY A 50 0.07 0.77 5.30
N LEU A 51 0.96 1.77 5.21
CA LEU A 51 1.25 2.69 6.33
C LEU A 51 0.02 3.53 6.69
N THR A 52 -0.70 4.00 5.66
CA THR A 52 -1.94 4.78 5.84
C THR A 52 -3.02 3.92 6.48
N LEU A 53 -3.22 2.68 6.00
CA LEU A 53 -4.22 1.76 6.54
C LEU A 53 -3.85 1.23 7.93
N LEU A 54 -2.57 1.05 8.23
CA LEU A 54 -2.11 0.70 9.58
C LEU A 54 -2.38 1.85 10.56
N SER A 55 -2.16 3.09 10.13
CA SER A 55 -2.49 4.28 10.93
C SER A 55 -4.00 4.36 11.21
N TYR A 56 -4.82 4.15 10.18
CA TYR A 56 -6.28 4.07 10.31
C TYR A 56 -6.72 2.94 11.24
N ALA A 57 -6.17 1.73 11.09
CA ALA A 57 -6.50 0.58 11.91
C ALA A 57 -6.10 0.77 13.37
N SER A 58 -4.96 1.43 13.62
CA SER A 58 -4.52 1.81 14.97
C SER A 58 -5.51 2.78 15.62
N TYR A 59 -6.02 3.77 14.88
CA TYR A 59 -7.08 4.65 15.38
C TYR A 59 -8.39 3.89 15.67
N ARG A 60 -8.75 2.92 14.81
CA ARG A 60 -9.94 2.07 14.97
C ARG A 60 -9.78 0.95 16.00
N GLN A 61 -8.59 0.74 16.53
CA GLN A 61 -8.24 -0.38 17.41
C GLN A 61 -8.63 -1.74 16.80
N ASP A 62 -8.39 -1.91 15.49
CA ASP A 62 -8.71 -3.12 14.74
C ASP A 62 -7.46 -4.01 14.59
N PRO A 63 -7.28 -5.04 15.44
CA PRO A 63 -6.07 -5.86 15.42
C PRO A 63 -5.93 -6.70 14.14
N VAL A 64 -7.04 -7.04 13.47
CA VAL A 64 -7.00 -7.88 12.26
C VAL A 64 -6.35 -7.11 11.12
N ILE A 65 -6.78 -5.87 10.90
CA ILE A 65 -6.18 -5.00 9.88
C ILE A 65 -4.75 -4.63 10.26
N MET A 66 -4.48 -4.36 11.54
CA MET A 66 -3.14 -3.99 12.00
C MET A 66 -2.11 -5.08 11.71
N VAL A 67 -2.40 -6.33 12.09
CA VAL A 67 -1.47 -7.46 11.85
C VAL A 67 -1.27 -7.68 10.35
N GLY A 68 -2.34 -7.65 9.56
CA GLY A 68 -2.26 -7.81 8.10
C GLY A 68 -1.38 -6.73 7.45
N GLN A 69 -1.58 -5.46 7.81
CA GLN A 69 -0.79 -4.36 7.24
C GLN A 69 0.65 -4.35 7.75
N ALA A 70 0.90 -4.63 9.03
CA ALA A 70 2.26 -4.72 9.56
C ALA A 70 3.09 -5.79 8.83
N MET A 71 2.53 -6.98 8.62
CA MET A 71 3.17 -8.04 7.86
C MET A 71 3.40 -7.63 6.39
N GLY A 72 2.40 -7.00 5.78
CA GLY A 72 2.50 -6.45 4.42
C GLY A 72 3.68 -5.46 4.29
N LEU A 73 3.80 -4.51 5.21
CA LEU A 73 4.86 -3.49 5.20
C LEU A 73 6.26 -4.10 5.19
N VAL A 74 6.49 -5.15 5.98
CA VAL A 74 7.77 -5.89 5.98
C VAL A 74 8.08 -6.45 4.60
N VAL A 75 7.11 -7.10 3.95
CA VAL A 75 7.26 -7.67 2.61
C VAL A 75 7.52 -6.58 1.57
N TYR A 76 6.78 -5.47 1.62
CA TYR A 76 6.90 -4.38 0.65
C TYR A 76 8.26 -3.69 0.76
N ALA A 77 8.70 -3.39 1.98
CA ALA A 77 10.02 -2.83 2.24
C ALA A 77 11.14 -3.77 1.77
N ARG A 78 11.04 -5.07 2.11
CA ARG A 78 12.03 -6.08 1.69
C ARG A 78 12.14 -6.17 0.16
N ASN A 79 11.02 -6.14 -0.57
CA ASN A 79 11.06 -6.19 -2.04
C ASN A 79 11.63 -4.90 -2.65
N LEU A 80 11.33 -3.73 -2.09
CA LEU A 80 11.98 -2.47 -2.50
C LEU A 80 13.49 -2.50 -2.26
N MET A 81 13.95 -3.04 -1.14
CA MET A 81 15.39 -3.20 -0.84
C MET A 81 16.08 -4.09 -1.88
N LEU A 82 15.47 -5.23 -2.25
CA LEU A 82 16.04 -6.10 -3.28
C LEU A 82 16.09 -5.44 -4.65
N LEU A 83 15.03 -4.73 -5.04
CA LEU A 83 14.98 -3.98 -6.30
C LEU A 83 16.03 -2.86 -6.35
N GLY A 84 16.30 -2.22 -5.21
CA GLY A 84 17.37 -1.22 -5.09
C GLY A 84 18.77 -1.83 -5.23
N LYS A 85 19.00 -3.02 -4.66
CA LYS A 85 20.28 -3.75 -4.82
C LYS A 85 20.50 -4.24 -6.25
N ALA A 86 19.46 -4.74 -6.93
CA ALA A 86 19.57 -5.23 -8.30
C ALA A 86 19.85 -4.14 -9.35
N LYS A 87 19.62 -2.86 -9.01
CA LYS A 87 19.93 -1.71 -9.86
C LYS A 87 21.36 -1.17 -9.67
N ARG A 88 22.11 -1.67 -8.68
CA ARG A 88 23.45 -1.22 -8.34
C ARG A 88 24.47 -2.20 -8.88
#